data_AF-A0A1V5CYP3-F1
#
_entry.id   AF-A0A1V5CYP3-F1
#
_cell.length_a   1.000
_cell.length_b   1.000
_cell.length_c   1.000
_cell.angle_alpha   90.00
_cell.angle_beta   90.00
_cell.angle_gamma   90.00
#
_symmetry.space_group_name_H-M   'P 1'
#
loop_
_entity.id
_entity.type
_entity.pdbx_description
1 polymer ?
#
loop_
_entity_poly.entity_id
_entity_poly.type
_entity_poly.pdbx_seq_one_letter_code
_entity_poly.pdbx_strand_id
1 'polypeptide(L)'
;MSSLRQIISSMVSDDEFSERDREYPVQFMDKEHFYYYKIFRNVVGEIPTPQSGEKTCPGCGTGIEREKSHCRVCGWVEGIGWPKK
;
A
#
# COMPACT_ATOMS: atom_id res chain seq x y z
N MET A 1 -8.33 15.95 -10.70
CA MET A 1 -7.34 14.92 -11.12
C MET A 1 -6.14 15.66 -11.69
N SER A 2 -4.95 15.50 -11.12
CA SER A 2 -3.73 16.11 -11.67
C SER A 2 -3.27 15.33 -12.91
N SER A 3 -2.54 15.99 -13.81
CA SER A 3 -1.94 15.34 -14.99
C SER A 3 -1.04 14.14 -14.60
N LEU A 4 -0.31 14.26 -13.49
CA LEU A 4 0.55 13.19 -12.97
C LEU A 4 -0.22 11.92 -12.60
N ARG A 5 -1.36 12.05 -11.90
CA ARG A 5 -2.17 10.89 -11.49
C ARG A 5 -2.68 10.09 -12.68
N GLN A 6 -3.06 10.77 -13.77
CA GLN A 6 -3.49 10.11 -15.01
C GLN A 6 -2.34 9.36 -15.67
N ILE A 7 -1.17 10.00 -15.77
CA ILE A 7 0.04 9.38 -16.34
C ILE A 7 0.40 8.11 -15.56
N ILE A 8 0.49 8.18 -14.24
CA ILE A 8 0.85 7.02 -13.42
C ILE A 8 -0.21 5.92 -13.51
N SER A 9 -1.49 6.28 -13.46
CA SER A 9 -2.57 5.30 -13.58
C SER A 9 -2.57 4.60 -14.95
N SER A 10 -2.14 5.27 -16.02
CA SER A 10 -2.00 4.65 -17.35
C SER A 10 -0.80 3.70 -17.47
N MET A 11 0.17 3.76 -16.55
CA MET A 11 1.30 2.83 -16.50
C MET A 11 0.94 1.48 -15.86
N VAL A 12 -0.29 1.33 -15.37
CA VAL A 12 -0.83 0.10 -14.79
C VAL A 12 -2.04 -0.32 -15.61
N SER A 13 -2.01 -1.52 -16.19
CA SER A 13 -3.17 -2.03 -16.93
C SER A 13 -4.31 -2.41 -15.99
N ASP A 14 -5.54 -2.45 -16.49
CA ASP A 14 -6.68 -2.93 -15.70
C ASP A 14 -6.50 -4.40 -15.28
N ASP A 15 -5.98 -5.24 -16.19
CA ASP A 15 -5.70 -6.66 -15.92
C ASP A 15 -4.66 -6.82 -14.80
N GLU A 16 -3.53 -6.10 -14.88
CA GLU A 16 -2.50 -6.11 -13.85
C GLU A 16 -3.07 -5.67 -12.50
N PHE A 17 -3.85 -4.58 -12.51
CA PHE A 17 -4.49 -4.11 -11.29
C PHE A 17 -5.51 -5.13 -10.76
N SER A 18 -6.25 -5.84 -11.61
CA SER A 18 -7.26 -6.82 -11.17
C SER A 18 -6.66 -8.00 -10.41
N GLU A 19 -5.42 -8.38 -10.74
CA GLU A 19 -4.71 -9.52 -10.15
C GLU A 19 -3.97 -9.18 -8.85
N ARG A 20 -3.85 -7.89 -8.51
CA ARG A 20 -3.07 -7.37 -7.36
C ARG A 20 -3.38 -8.06 -6.02
N ASP A 21 -4.65 -8.38 -5.77
CA ASP A 21 -5.12 -8.89 -4.47
C ASP A 21 -4.74 -10.37 -4.28
N ARG A 22 -4.43 -11.08 -5.38
CA ARG A 22 -3.89 -12.45 -5.35
C ARG A 22 -2.40 -12.47 -5.02
N GLU A 23 -1.67 -11.46 -5.50
CA GLU A 23 -0.21 -11.41 -5.39
C GLU A 23 0.24 -10.72 -4.09
N TYR A 24 -0.50 -9.72 -3.61
CA TYR A 24 -0.05 -8.86 -2.53
C TYR A 24 -0.98 -8.83 -1.31
N PRO A 25 -0.42 -8.78 -0.09
CA PRO A 25 -1.22 -8.63 1.12
C PRO A 25 -1.81 -7.22 1.25
N VAL A 26 -1.29 -6.25 0.49
CA VAL A 26 -1.66 -4.85 0.56
C VAL A 26 -3.00 -4.57 -0.11
N GLN A 27 -3.80 -3.72 0.52
CA GLN A 27 -5.03 -3.20 -0.07
C GLN A 27 -4.78 -1.87 -0.76
N PHE A 28 -4.96 -1.84 -2.07
CA PHE A 28 -4.69 -0.65 -2.87
C PHE A 28 -5.94 0.22 -3.03
N MET A 29 -5.76 1.55 -2.99
CA MET A 29 -6.85 2.52 -3.16
C MET A 29 -7.18 2.71 -4.64
N ASP A 30 -6.14 2.69 -5.48
CA ASP A 30 -6.20 2.86 -6.92
C ASP A 30 -4.89 2.38 -7.55
N LYS A 31 -4.80 2.52 -8.88
CA LYS A 31 -3.63 2.16 -9.68
C LYS A 31 -2.37 2.95 -9.32
N GLU A 32 -2.52 4.21 -8.93
CA GLU A 32 -1.38 5.04 -8.53
C GLU A 32 -0.74 4.50 -7.24
N HIS A 33 -1.56 4.18 -6.24
CA HIS A 33 -1.08 3.54 -5.02
C HIS A 33 -0.39 2.20 -5.32
N PHE A 34 -0.97 1.36 -6.18
CA PHE A 34 -0.35 0.10 -6.60
C PHE A 34 0.99 0.30 -7.32
N TYR A 35 1.08 1.30 -8.21
CA TYR A 35 2.32 1.63 -8.90
C TYR A 35 3.44 2.01 -7.92
N TYR A 36 3.18 2.88 -6.94
CA TYR A 36 4.18 3.24 -5.94
C TYR A 36 4.61 2.05 -5.09
N TYR A 37 3.70 1.13 -4.78
CA TYR A 37 4.06 -0.08 -4.07
C TYR A 37 4.98 -0.99 -4.90
N LYS A 38 4.79 -1.10 -6.22
CA LYS A 38 5.76 -1.82 -7.08
C LYS A 38 7.16 -1.22 -7.01
N ILE A 39 7.27 0.12 -6.92
CA ILE A 39 8.55 0.79 -6.70
C ILE A 39 9.13 0.42 -5.33
N PHE A 40 8.32 0.45 -4.27
CA PHE A 40 8.74 0.00 -2.94
C PHE A 40 9.29 -1.43 -2.98
N ARG A 41 8.59 -2.35 -3.64
CA ARG A 41 9.03 -3.75 -3.80
C ARG A 41 10.35 -3.86 -4.53
N ASN A 42 10.58 -3.05 -5.56
CA ASN A 42 11.80 -3.06 -6.33
C ASN A 42 13.01 -2.43 -5.58
N VAL A 43 12.78 -1.37 -4.81
CA VAL A 43 13.86 -0.62 -4.14
C VAL A 43 14.15 -1.14 -2.73
N VAL A 44 13.10 -1.51 -1.98
CA VAL A 44 13.16 -1.90 -0.57
C VAL A 44 13.03 -3.40 -0.38
N GLY A 45 12.20 -4.07 -1.19
CA GLY A 45 11.97 -5.52 -1.11
C GLY A 45 10.69 -5.87 -0.38
N GLU A 46 10.78 -6.80 0.57
CA GLU A 46 9.60 -7.35 1.27
C GLU A 46 9.05 -6.43 2.35
N ILE A 47 7.78 -6.66 2.72
CA ILE A 47 7.17 -5.96 3.85
C ILE A 47 7.80 -6.49 5.15
N PRO A 48 8.40 -5.62 5.99
CA PRO A 48 8.97 -6.07 7.25
C PRO A 48 7.87 -6.54 8.20
N THR A 49 8.18 -7.58 8.98
CA THR A 49 7.27 -8.05 10.03
C THR A 49 7.22 -7.06 11.20
N PRO A 50 6.11 -7.02 11.97
CA PRO A 50 6.04 -6.17 13.16
C PRO A 50 7.13 -6.50 14.18
N GLN A 51 7.77 -5.46 14.73
CA GLN A 51 8.73 -5.58 15.82
C GLN A 51 8.02 -5.56 17.19
N SER A 52 8.76 -5.95 18.23
CA SER A 52 8.24 -5.91 19.61
C SER A 52 7.79 -4.50 19.99
N GLY A 53 6.55 -4.39 20.47
CA GLY A 53 5.95 -3.12 20.87
C GLY A 53 5.18 -2.40 19.77
N GLU A 54 5.30 -2.80 18.50
CA GLU A 54 4.51 -2.22 17.40
C GLU A 54 3.08 -2.78 17.33
N LYS A 55 2.15 -2.03 16.73
CA LYS A 55 0.83 -2.51 16.34
C LYS A 55 0.84 -2.95 14.87
N THR A 56 0.13 -4.01 14.53
CA THR A 56 0.05 -4.49 13.14
C THR A 56 -0.77 -3.52 12.28
N CYS A 57 -0.22 -3.15 11.12
CA CYS A 57 -0.88 -2.36 10.11
C CYS A 57 -2.06 -3.14 9.50
N PRO A 58 -3.30 -2.63 9.57
CA PRO A 58 -4.46 -3.30 8.97
C PRO A 58 -4.36 -3.44 7.43
N GLY A 59 -3.71 -2.47 6.78
CA GLY A 59 -3.62 -2.44 5.32
C GLY A 59 -2.58 -3.40 4.70
N CYS A 60 -1.46 -3.68 5.36
CA CYS A 60 -0.37 -4.46 4.77
C CYS A 60 0.35 -5.44 5.72
N GLY A 61 0.02 -5.46 7.01
CA GLY A 61 0.59 -6.40 7.97
C GLY A 61 1.95 -6.01 8.58
N THR A 62 2.61 -4.93 8.14
CA THR A 62 3.83 -4.44 8.79
C THR A 62 3.57 -3.95 10.22
N GLY A 63 4.62 -3.70 11.00
CA GLY A 63 4.52 -2.95 12.25
C GLY A 63 4.38 -1.44 12.06
N ILE A 64 3.56 -0.82 12.92
CA ILE A 64 3.42 0.62 13.11
C ILE A 64 3.74 0.92 14.58
N GLU A 65 4.57 1.94 14.85
CA GLU A 65 4.77 2.45 16.20
C GLU A 65 3.42 2.83 16.84
N ARG A 66 3.21 2.49 18.12
CA ARG A 66 1.88 2.61 18.77
C ARG A 66 1.26 4.00 18.68
N GLU A 67 2.08 5.03 18.81
CA GLU A 67 1.69 6.44 18.78
C GLU A 67 1.48 7.00 17.36
N LYS A 68 1.90 6.26 16.32
CA LYS A 68 1.71 6.68 14.94
C LYS A 68 0.36 6.26 14.41
N SER A 69 -0.23 7.15 13.63
CA SER A 69 -1.53 6.97 12.98
C SER A 69 -1.40 6.58 11.51
N HIS A 70 -0.20 6.41 10.97
CA HIS A 70 -0.02 6.04 9.56
C HIS A 70 1.08 4.99 9.34
N CYS A 71 0.92 4.20 8.29
CA CYS A 71 1.86 3.18 7.85
C CYS A 71 2.86 3.76 6.86
N ARG A 72 4.16 3.59 7.14
CA ARG A 72 5.25 4.03 6.25
C ARG A 72 5.47 3.14 5.02
N VAL A 73 4.89 1.93 5.03
CA VAL A 73 5.06 0.95 3.94
C VAL A 73 3.92 1.07 2.93
N CYS A 74 2.67 1.04 3.39
CA CYS A 74 1.51 1.03 2.50
C CYS A 74 0.63 2.29 2.58
N GLY A 75 1.01 3.30 3.37
CA GLY A 75 0.24 4.55 3.47
C GLY A 75 -1.12 4.45 4.17
N TRP A 76 -1.48 3.32 4.79
CA TRP A 76 -2.70 3.21 5.61
C TRP A 76 -2.70 4.28 6.70
N VAL A 77 -3.83 4.95 6.95
CA VAL A 77 -3.98 5.95 8.01
C VAL A 77 -5.17 5.61 8.91
N GLU A 78 -5.03 5.88 10.19
CA GLU A 78 -6.09 5.75 11.18
C GLU A 78 -7.17 6.81 10.95
N GLY A 79 -8.43 6.39 10.99
CA GLY A 79 -9.58 7.30 10.84
C GLY A 79 -9.92 7.71 9.40
N ILE A 80 -9.17 7.26 8.37
CA ILE A 80 -9.56 7.44 6.97
C ILE A 80 -10.30 6.22 6.43
N GLY A 81 -11.19 6.45 5.45
CA GLY A 81 -11.87 5.39 4.72
C GLY A 81 -10.90 4.63 3.83
N TRP A 82 -10.20 3.65 4.40
CA TRP A 82 -9.36 2.71 3.65
C TRP A 82 -10.22 1.59 3.04
N PRO A 83 -9.96 1.15 1.80
CA PRO A 83 -10.65 -0.01 1.23
C PRO A 83 -10.55 -1.22 2.17
N LYS A 84 -11.63 -2.00 2.32
CA LYS A 84 -11.60 -3.29 3.04
C LYS A 84 -11.45 -4.44 2.04
N LYS A 85 -10.79 -5.54 2.45
CA LYS A 85 -10.59 -6.73 1.60
C LYS A 85 -11.90 -7.49 1.56
#